data_AF-A0A1L6R491-F1
#
_entry.id   AF-A0A1L6R491-F1
#
_cell.length_a   1.000
_cell.length_b   1.000
_cell.length_c   1.000
_cell.angle_alpha   90.00
_cell.angle_beta   90.00
_cell.angle_gamma   90.00
#
_symmetry.space_group_name_H-M   'P 1'
#
loop_
_entity.id
_entity.type
_entity.pdbx_description
1 polymer ?
#
loop_
_entity_poly.entity_id
_entity_poly.type
_entity_poly.pdbx_seq_one_letter_code
_entity_poly.pdbx_strand_id
1 'polypeptide(L)'
;MRKIILPTDFSENAYNALRFACQLFKYEKSEIILLNTYADKVYTDENLLSKELIDELKAVTKTKAEMALNEISTKVHDEFCNPRHKVKYVAAFGDLVDEVNSLVNSENADLVIMGTRGATNDRKLGFGSNTLLVLKYVQCPVLAIPENFSYQEPKNILFPTNFLIPYQKRELKVVGEIARDFKSVIHFLYLSKHKATSARQKDNLEFLHEQFYNIRLEKHQSEELQKEKAIEEFIVKNNIDLLVMVNSRHTYLEDMLLTSTIDKVGLHPKVPLLVLQNFNRECI
;
A
#
# COMPACT_ATOMS: atom_id res chain seq x y z
N MET A 1 -1.01 15.57 -11.26
CA MET A 1 -0.30 15.78 -9.99
C MET A 1 -0.80 14.70 -9.07
N ARG A 2 0.08 13.85 -8.57
CA ARG A 2 -0.27 12.67 -7.76
C ARG A 2 -0.32 13.06 -6.28
N LYS A 3 -1.37 12.70 -5.57
CA LYS A 3 -1.50 12.91 -4.13
C LYS A 3 -1.26 11.62 -3.38
N ILE A 4 -0.25 11.62 -2.52
CA ILE A 4 0.25 10.44 -1.82
C ILE A 4 0.13 10.69 -0.31
N ILE A 5 -0.58 9.82 0.40
CA ILE A 5 -0.61 9.84 1.86
C ILE A 5 0.40 8.84 2.37
N LEU A 6 1.23 9.28 3.32
CA LEU A 6 2.25 8.43 3.94
C LEU A 6 2.10 8.44 5.46
N PRO A 7 1.42 7.44 6.02
CA PRO A 7 1.38 7.25 7.46
C PRO A 7 2.78 6.92 7.99
N THR A 8 3.15 7.56 9.09
CA THR A 8 4.43 7.34 9.75
C THR A 8 4.27 7.22 11.25
N ASP A 9 4.97 6.27 11.84
CA ASP A 9 5.18 6.10 13.28
C ASP A 9 6.58 6.56 13.70
N PHE A 10 7.28 7.27 12.81
CA PHE A 10 8.67 7.72 12.95
C PHE A 10 9.71 6.58 12.98
N SER A 11 9.33 5.35 12.61
CA SER A 11 10.28 4.24 12.47
C SER A 11 11.12 4.37 11.20
N GLU A 12 12.28 3.68 11.20
CA GLU A 12 13.12 3.56 10.01
C GLU A 12 12.39 2.89 8.84
N ASN A 13 11.42 2.02 9.12
CA ASN A 13 10.62 1.39 8.06
C ASN A 13 9.64 2.38 7.42
N ALA A 14 9.00 3.25 8.22
CA ALA A 14 8.20 4.34 7.69
C ALA A 14 9.06 5.33 6.89
N TYR A 15 10.27 5.64 7.36
CA TYR A 15 11.22 6.45 6.61
C TYR A 15 11.66 5.78 5.31
N ASN A 16 11.85 4.46 5.29
CA ASN A 16 12.14 3.70 4.08
C ASN A 16 10.98 3.80 3.07
N ALA A 17 9.73 3.70 3.52
CA ALA A 17 8.56 3.88 2.66
C ALA A 17 8.52 5.29 2.03
N LEU A 18 8.92 6.31 2.79
CA LEU A 18 9.00 7.69 2.30
C LEU A 18 10.11 7.88 1.26
N ARG A 19 11.30 7.32 1.50
CA ARG A 19 12.37 7.29 0.50
C ARG A 19 11.95 6.57 -0.77
N PHE A 20 11.28 5.42 -0.62
CA PHE A 20 10.75 4.66 -1.74
C PHE A 20 9.75 5.48 -2.56
N ALA A 21 8.81 6.18 -1.90
CA ALA A 21 7.84 7.05 -2.56
C ALA A 21 8.50 8.16 -3.39
N CYS A 22 9.50 8.83 -2.80
CA CYS A 22 10.24 9.90 -3.47
C CYS A 22 10.98 9.38 -4.71
N GLN A 23 11.54 8.17 -4.65
CA GLN A 23 12.26 7.59 -5.79
C GLN A 23 11.31 7.04 -6.86
N LEU A 24 10.22 6.37 -6.47
CA LEU A 24 9.24 5.82 -7.39
C LEU A 24 8.59 6.92 -8.23
N PHE A 25 8.29 8.08 -7.64
CA PHE A 25 7.63 9.19 -8.31
C PHE A 25 8.57 10.35 -8.65
N LYS A 26 9.89 10.13 -8.75
CA LYS A 26 10.89 11.19 -8.96
C LYS A 26 10.62 12.06 -10.19
N TYR A 27 10.02 11.51 -11.25
CA TYR A 27 9.73 12.24 -12.48
C TYR A 27 8.32 12.84 -12.51
N GLU A 28 7.47 12.54 -11.55
CA GLU A 28 6.11 13.06 -11.47
C GLU A 28 6.00 14.28 -10.56
N LYS A 29 5.01 15.14 -10.83
CA LYS A 29 4.59 16.16 -9.86
C LYS A 29 3.76 15.48 -8.79
N SER A 30 4.28 15.44 -7.58
CA SER A 30 3.67 14.71 -6.46
C SER A 30 3.54 15.59 -5.23
N GLU A 31 2.40 15.48 -4.56
CA GLU A 31 2.18 16.03 -3.24
C GLU A 31 2.15 14.89 -2.23
N ILE A 32 3.12 14.88 -1.33
CA ILE A 32 3.30 13.86 -0.30
C ILE A 32 2.80 14.44 1.01
N ILE A 33 1.81 13.79 1.61
CA ILE A 33 1.21 14.20 2.87
C ILE A 33 1.62 13.17 3.93
N LEU A 34 2.55 13.58 4.81
CA LEU A 34 2.95 12.78 5.96
C LEU A 34 1.84 12.83 7.01
N LEU A 35 1.40 11.68 7.48
CA LEU A 35 0.36 11.57 8.51
C LEU A 35 0.93 10.86 9.74
N ASN A 36 0.81 11.46 10.91
CA ASN A 36 0.99 10.76 12.18
C ASN A 36 -0.30 10.84 13.01
N THR A 37 -0.83 9.68 13.40
CA THR A 37 -1.89 9.60 14.40
C THR A 37 -1.26 9.41 15.78
N TYR A 38 -1.76 10.16 16.77
CA TYR A 38 -1.18 10.16 18.12
C TYR A 38 -2.20 9.87 19.24
N ALA A 39 -3.39 9.39 18.90
CA ALA A 39 -4.42 9.05 19.89
C ALA A 39 -3.94 7.97 20.87
N ASP A 40 -3.32 6.89 20.38
CA ASP A 40 -2.83 5.78 21.23
C ASP A 40 -1.86 6.25 22.31
N LYS A 41 -1.03 7.26 22.03
CA LYS A 41 -0.06 7.82 22.98
C LYS A 41 -0.72 8.66 24.09
N VAL A 42 -1.95 9.11 23.86
CA VAL A 42 -2.73 9.88 24.83
C VAL A 42 -3.56 8.93 25.71
N TYR A 43 -4.04 7.82 25.15
CA TYR A 43 -4.93 6.86 25.82
C TYR A 43 -4.21 5.66 26.48
N THR A 44 -2.88 5.66 26.57
CA THR A 44 -2.14 4.56 27.21
C THR A 44 -2.46 4.33 28.70
N ASP A 45 -3.06 5.30 29.40
CA ASP A 45 -3.46 5.21 30.83
C ASP A 45 -4.90 5.73 31.06
N GLU A 46 -5.88 5.15 30.34
CA GLU A 46 -7.30 5.55 30.35
C GLU A 46 -7.96 5.61 31.74
N ASN A 47 -7.45 4.92 32.75
CA ASN A 47 -8.14 4.75 34.03
C ASN A 47 -7.83 5.82 35.10
N LEU A 48 -6.97 6.82 34.83
CA LEU A 48 -6.43 7.70 35.89
C LEU A 48 -6.41 9.21 35.59
N LEU A 49 -6.87 9.66 34.42
CA LEU A 49 -6.64 11.04 33.97
C LEU A 49 -7.93 11.88 33.94
N SER A 50 -7.86 13.11 34.47
CA SER A 50 -8.93 14.09 34.33
C SER A 50 -9.00 14.61 32.88
N LYS A 51 -10.16 15.16 32.47
CA LYS A 51 -10.35 15.74 31.13
C LYS A 51 -9.32 16.83 30.80
N GLU A 52 -8.99 17.68 31.77
CA GLU A 52 -7.99 18.74 31.65
C GLU A 52 -6.60 18.19 31.36
N LEU A 53 -6.20 17.13 32.09
CA LEU A 53 -4.92 16.46 31.90
C LEU A 53 -4.84 15.76 30.54
N ILE A 54 -5.95 15.19 30.07
CA ILE A 54 -6.06 14.61 28.72
C ILE A 54 -5.86 15.70 27.65
N ASP A 55 -6.49 16.86 27.79
CA ASP A 55 -6.38 17.93 26.81
C ASP A 55 -4.96 18.55 26.79
N GLU A 56 -4.31 18.66 27.95
CA GLU A 56 -2.88 19.04 28.04
C GLU A 56 -1.98 18.00 27.36
N LEU A 57 -2.18 16.70 27.64
CA LEU A 57 -1.42 15.62 27.02
C LEU A 57 -1.62 15.59 25.50
N LYS A 58 -2.83 15.85 25.00
CA LYS A 58 -3.10 16.00 23.57
C LYS A 58 -2.28 17.12 22.96
N ALA A 59 -2.26 18.30 23.57
CA ALA A 59 -1.52 19.45 23.06
C ALA A 59 0.00 19.19 23.03
N VAL A 60 0.55 18.62 24.11
CA VAL A 60 1.97 18.26 24.19
C VAL A 60 2.34 17.20 23.15
N THR A 61 1.52 16.16 23.02
CA THR A 61 1.77 15.06 22.08
C THR A 61 1.66 15.53 20.64
N LYS A 62 0.68 16.38 20.34
CA LYS A 62 0.53 17.03 19.03
C LYS A 62 1.79 17.81 18.65
N THR A 63 2.26 18.67 19.56
CA THR A 63 3.45 19.51 19.32
C THR A 63 4.68 18.64 19.04
N LYS A 64 4.88 17.56 19.82
CA LYS A 64 5.97 16.60 19.58
C LYS A 64 5.85 15.91 18.21
N ALA A 65 4.65 15.50 17.82
CA ALA A 65 4.40 14.88 16.52
C ALA A 65 4.67 15.86 15.37
N GLU A 66 4.22 17.11 15.47
CA GLU A 66 4.47 18.16 14.47
C GLU A 66 5.96 18.48 14.33
N MET A 67 6.71 18.55 15.44
CA MET A 67 8.16 18.72 15.41
C MET A 67 8.84 17.56 14.67
N ALA A 68 8.52 16.31 15.03
CA ALA A 68 9.10 15.13 14.38
C ALA A 68 8.74 15.04 12.88
N LEU A 69 7.51 15.39 12.52
CA LEU A 69 7.08 15.46 11.12
C LEU A 69 7.85 16.55 10.34
N ASN A 70 8.08 17.71 10.94
CA ASN A 70 8.83 18.79 10.32
C ASN A 70 10.31 18.42 10.12
N GLU A 71 10.92 17.73 11.09
CA GLU A 71 12.27 17.19 10.97
C GLU A 71 12.39 16.20 9.80
N ILE A 72 11.44 15.26 9.68
CA ILE A 72 11.40 14.31 8.56
C ILE A 72 11.19 15.03 7.23
N SER A 73 10.26 16.00 7.18
CA SER A 73 10.00 16.79 5.98
C SER A 73 11.26 17.53 5.51
N THR A 74 12.01 18.10 6.44
CA THR A 74 13.27 18.80 6.14
C THR A 74 14.34 17.82 5.66
N LYS A 75 14.51 16.70 6.37
CA LYS A 75 15.48 15.65 6.01
C LYS A 75 15.24 15.10 4.60
N VAL A 76 13.98 14.87 4.22
CA VAL A 76 13.63 14.40 2.86
C VAL A 76 13.83 15.46 1.80
N HIS A 77 13.56 16.72 2.12
CA HIS A 77 13.85 17.83 1.22
C HIS A 77 15.35 17.88 0.90
N ASP A 78 16.20 17.75 1.91
CA ASP A 78 17.65 17.74 1.77
C ASP A 78 18.16 16.50 1.01
N GLU A 79 17.61 15.31 1.30
CA GLU A 79 18.07 14.04 0.70
C GLU A 79 17.75 13.94 -0.80
N PHE A 80 16.57 14.40 -1.24
CA PHE A 80 16.12 14.23 -2.63
C PHE A 80 16.13 15.51 -3.48
N CYS A 81 16.06 16.69 -2.86
CA CYS A 81 16.07 18.00 -3.53
C CYS A 81 15.16 18.08 -4.79
N ASN A 82 13.98 17.45 -4.77
CA ASN A 82 13.12 17.37 -5.95
C ASN A 82 12.11 18.53 -6.00
N PRO A 83 12.23 19.49 -6.95
CA PRO A 83 11.31 20.62 -7.04
C PRO A 83 9.89 20.23 -7.49
N ARG A 84 9.69 19.00 -7.97
CA ARG A 84 8.38 18.47 -8.36
C ARG A 84 7.61 17.88 -7.18
N HIS A 85 8.27 17.68 -6.04
CA HIS A 85 7.66 17.11 -4.85
C HIS A 85 7.34 18.21 -3.85
N LYS A 86 6.09 18.23 -3.40
CA LYS A 86 5.64 19.08 -2.30
C LYS A 86 5.35 18.19 -1.11
N VAL A 87 6.07 18.39 0.00
CA VAL A 87 5.83 17.67 1.24
C VAL A 87 4.99 18.54 2.17
N LYS A 88 3.90 17.98 2.68
CA LYS A 88 3.08 18.52 3.77
C LYS A 88 3.03 17.49 4.88
N TYR A 89 2.65 17.91 6.07
CA TYR A 89 2.46 17.01 7.20
C TYR A 89 1.21 17.35 7.99
N VAL A 90 0.62 16.33 8.61
CA VAL A 90 -0.58 16.41 9.44
C VAL A 90 -0.36 15.54 10.68
N ALA A 91 -0.48 16.15 11.86
CA ALA A 91 -0.62 15.42 13.12
C ALA A 91 -2.11 15.34 13.46
N ALA A 92 -2.66 14.12 13.46
CA ALA A 92 -4.09 13.88 13.64
C ALA A 92 -4.38 13.15 14.95
N PHE A 93 -5.49 13.52 15.59
CA PHE A 93 -5.97 12.87 16.81
C PHE A 93 -7.12 11.94 16.49
N GLY A 94 -6.81 10.66 16.26
CA GLY A 94 -7.79 9.62 15.94
C GLY A 94 -7.13 8.27 15.68
N ASP A 95 -7.94 7.27 15.34
CA ASP A 95 -7.47 5.98 14.86
C ASP A 95 -6.79 6.14 13.49
N LEU A 96 -5.76 5.32 13.24
CA LEU A 96 -5.00 5.39 11.99
C LEU A 96 -5.87 5.19 10.75
N VAL A 97 -6.74 4.19 10.74
CA VAL A 97 -7.54 3.83 9.56
C VAL A 97 -8.54 4.95 9.26
N ASP A 98 -9.19 5.47 10.30
CA ASP A 98 -10.18 6.53 10.19
C ASP A 98 -9.55 7.82 9.67
N GLU A 99 -8.41 8.23 10.23
CA GLU A 99 -7.70 9.43 9.80
C GLU A 99 -7.12 9.28 8.38
N VAL A 100 -6.62 8.10 8.01
CA VAL A 100 -6.20 7.83 6.63
C VAL A 100 -7.37 7.93 5.67
N ASN A 101 -8.53 7.32 5.98
CA ASN A 101 -9.71 7.39 5.12
C ASN A 101 -10.26 8.82 5.01
N SER A 102 -10.30 9.56 6.12
CA SER A 102 -10.69 10.97 6.15
C SER A 102 -9.78 11.81 5.24
N LEU A 103 -8.47 11.60 5.32
CA LEU A 103 -7.50 12.30 4.48
C LEU A 103 -7.57 11.85 3.02
N VAL A 104 -7.76 10.56 2.74
CA VAL A 104 -7.98 10.02 1.38
C VAL A 104 -9.16 10.71 0.71
N ASN A 105 -10.26 10.90 1.43
CA ASN A 105 -11.47 11.49 0.89
C ASN A 105 -11.36 13.01 0.74
N SER A 106 -10.90 13.71 1.78
CA SER A 106 -10.76 15.17 1.76
C SER A 106 -9.73 15.66 0.74
N GLU A 107 -8.61 14.96 0.61
CA GLU A 107 -7.55 15.32 -0.33
C GLU A 107 -7.72 14.66 -1.70
N ASN A 108 -8.67 13.72 -1.85
CA ASN A 108 -8.83 12.92 -3.07
C ASN A 108 -7.53 12.20 -3.44
N ALA A 109 -6.95 11.50 -2.46
CA ALA A 109 -5.65 10.85 -2.60
C ALA A 109 -5.69 9.70 -3.62
N ASP A 110 -4.59 9.59 -4.39
CA ASP A 110 -4.41 8.57 -5.42
C ASP A 110 -3.80 7.28 -4.85
N LEU A 111 -2.96 7.41 -3.82
CA LEU A 111 -2.18 6.30 -3.26
C LEU A 111 -1.87 6.53 -1.77
N VAL A 112 -1.95 5.48 -0.97
CA VAL A 112 -1.36 5.41 0.37
C VAL A 112 -0.09 4.59 0.28
N ILE A 113 1.02 5.07 0.85
CA ILE A 113 2.28 4.33 0.91
C ILE A 113 2.66 4.17 2.36
N MET A 114 2.98 2.97 2.80
CA MET A 114 3.39 2.73 4.19
C MET A 114 4.38 1.58 4.31
N GLY A 115 5.07 1.49 5.43
CA GLY A 115 5.87 0.32 5.76
C GLY A 115 4.98 -0.91 6.04
N THR A 116 5.48 -2.12 5.75
CA THR A 116 4.80 -3.37 6.16
C THR A 116 4.78 -3.56 7.68
N ARG A 117 5.64 -2.82 8.41
CA ARG A 117 5.85 -2.94 9.86
C ARG A 117 6.06 -1.55 10.47
N GLY A 118 5.65 -1.40 11.73
CA GLY A 118 5.98 -0.28 12.59
C GLY A 118 6.97 -0.66 13.68
N ALA A 119 7.28 0.28 14.56
CA ALA A 119 8.34 0.20 15.55
C ALA A 119 8.21 -0.96 16.56
N THR A 120 6.98 -1.40 16.86
CA THR A 120 6.67 -2.34 17.95
C THR A 120 6.29 -3.76 17.47
N ASN A 121 6.33 -4.02 16.16
CA ASN A 121 5.77 -5.25 15.61
C ASN A 121 6.70 -6.46 15.75
N ASP A 122 6.12 -7.65 15.94
CA ASP A 122 6.86 -8.92 15.91
C ASP A 122 7.43 -9.18 14.51
N ARG A 123 8.74 -9.42 14.46
CA ARG A 123 9.49 -9.70 13.24
C ARG A 123 9.11 -11.03 12.57
N LYS A 124 8.38 -11.90 13.24
CA LYS A 124 7.86 -13.16 12.68
C LYS A 124 6.64 -12.96 11.79
N LEU A 125 5.94 -11.82 11.89
CA LEU A 125 4.70 -11.56 11.16
C LEU A 125 4.96 -10.96 9.78
N GLY A 126 4.16 -11.32 8.78
CA GLY A 126 4.26 -10.77 7.42
C GLY A 126 3.96 -9.28 7.37
N PHE A 127 3.01 -8.82 8.19
CA PHE A 127 2.58 -7.44 8.29
C PHE A 127 2.34 -7.04 9.74
N GLY A 128 2.50 -5.75 10.01
CA GLY A 128 2.04 -5.12 11.23
C GLY A 128 0.52 -5.03 11.34
N SER A 129 0.01 -4.99 12.57
CA SER A 129 -1.42 -4.82 12.85
C SER A 129 -1.99 -3.60 12.11
N ASN A 130 -1.33 -2.45 12.22
CA ASN A 130 -1.74 -1.22 11.54
C ASN A 130 -1.72 -1.35 10.02
N THR A 131 -0.69 -1.97 9.45
CA THR A 131 -0.60 -2.18 8.00
C THR A 131 -1.71 -3.10 7.50
N LEU A 132 -2.02 -4.18 8.23
CA LEU A 132 -3.13 -5.07 7.88
C LEU A 132 -4.48 -4.36 7.91
N LEU A 133 -4.72 -3.54 8.94
CA LEU A 133 -5.96 -2.77 9.05
C LEU A 133 -6.08 -1.77 7.89
N VAL A 134 -5.01 -1.05 7.56
CA VAL A 134 -4.98 -0.13 6.41
C VAL A 134 -5.23 -0.88 5.10
N LEU A 135 -4.55 -2.01 4.86
CA LEU A 135 -4.74 -2.81 3.65
C LEU A 135 -6.18 -3.33 3.51
N LYS A 136 -6.86 -3.64 4.62
CA LYS A 136 -8.22 -4.18 4.63
C LYS A 136 -9.30 -3.10 4.45
N TYR A 137 -9.13 -1.94 5.08
CA TYR A 137 -10.24 -0.99 5.31
C TYR A 137 -10.06 0.38 4.63
N VAL A 138 -8.88 0.70 4.12
CA VAL A 138 -8.69 1.97 3.42
C VAL A 138 -9.25 1.89 2.00
N GLN A 139 -9.92 2.96 1.56
CA GLN A 139 -10.61 3.01 0.25
C GLN A 139 -9.69 3.36 -0.94
N CYS A 140 -8.37 3.45 -0.71
CA CYS A 140 -7.37 3.88 -1.68
C CYS A 140 -6.32 2.81 -1.90
N PRO A 141 -5.77 2.65 -3.11
CA PRO A 141 -4.62 1.80 -3.33
C PRO A 141 -3.57 1.98 -2.24
N VAL A 142 -3.07 0.88 -1.68
CA VAL A 142 -2.07 0.89 -0.61
C VAL A 142 -0.83 0.18 -1.12
N LEU A 143 0.30 0.88 -1.11
CA LEU A 143 1.61 0.32 -1.40
C LEU A 143 2.36 0.08 -0.08
N ALA A 144 2.48 -1.18 0.30
CA ALA A 144 3.22 -1.62 1.49
C ALA A 144 4.68 -1.93 1.12
N ILE A 145 5.63 -1.26 1.76
CA ILE A 145 7.07 -1.42 1.53
C ILE A 145 7.68 -2.33 2.61
N PRO A 146 8.30 -3.46 2.24
CA PRO A 146 8.93 -4.36 3.19
C PRO A 146 10.10 -3.71 3.93
N GLU A 147 10.31 -4.16 5.16
CA GLU A 147 11.49 -3.82 5.95
C GLU A 147 12.77 -4.22 5.19
N ASN A 148 13.79 -3.36 5.22
CA ASN A 148 15.06 -3.56 4.52
C ASN A 148 14.98 -3.67 2.99
N PHE A 149 13.83 -3.40 2.37
CA PHE A 149 13.75 -3.33 0.91
C PHE A 149 14.41 -2.03 0.43
N SER A 150 15.46 -2.16 -0.36
CA SER A 150 16.10 -1.02 -1.03
C SER A 150 15.38 -0.73 -2.34
N TYR A 151 15.17 0.54 -2.66
CA TYR A 151 14.51 0.93 -3.90
C TYR A 151 15.21 0.32 -5.12
N GLN A 152 14.41 -0.28 -5.99
CA GLN A 152 14.77 -0.71 -7.32
C GLN A 152 13.63 -0.32 -8.26
N GLU A 153 13.96 -0.04 -9.53
CA GLU A 153 12.93 0.27 -10.52
C GLU A 153 12.05 -0.96 -10.73
N PRO A 154 10.70 -0.83 -10.70
CA PRO A 154 9.81 -1.98 -10.79
C PRO A 154 9.73 -2.48 -12.24
N LYS A 155 10.70 -3.28 -12.72
CA LYS A 155 10.74 -3.78 -14.10
C LYS A 155 9.83 -4.97 -14.33
N ASN A 156 9.68 -5.84 -13.34
CA ASN A 156 8.79 -6.99 -13.39
C ASN A 156 7.70 -6.85 -12.33
N ILE A 157 6.45 -6.68 -12.77
CA ILE A 157 5.29 -6.51 -11.92
C ILE A 157 4.48 -7.81 -11.96
N LEU A 158 4.33 -8.47 -10.83
CA LEU A 158 3.48 -9.65 -10.71
C LEU A 158 2.06 -9.23 -10.36
N PHE A 159 1.09 -9.67 -11.14
CA PHE A 159 -0.33 -9.49 -10.87
C PHE A 159 -1.03 -10.85 -10.82
N PRO A 160 -1.08 -11.52 -9.65
CA PRO A 160 -1.81 -12.76 -9.47
C PRO A 160 -3.31 -12.49 -9.52
N THR A 161 -4.02 -13.18 -10.40
CA THR A 161 -5.45 -12.94 -10.58
C THR A 161 -6.18 -14.17 -11.12
N ASN A 162 -7.41 -14.37 -10.63
CA ASN A 162 -8.33 -15.39 -11.13
C ASN A 162 -9.25 -14.89 -12.26
N PHE A 163 -9.20 -13.58 -12.59
CA PHE A 163 -10.07 -12.90 -13.55
C PHE A 163 -11.57 -13.04 -13.29
N LEU A 164 -11.99 -13.33 -12.05
CA LEU A 164 -13.40 -13.55 -11.71
C LEU A 164 -14.14 -12.26 -11.35
N ILE A 165 -13.43 -11.21 -10.97
CA ILE A 165 -14.03 -9.93 -10.58
C ILE A 165 -13.89 -8.89 -11.70
N PRO A 166 -14.88 -8.01 -11.88
CA PRO A 166 -14.68 -6.81 -12.68
C PRO A 166 -13.70 -5.88 -11.96
N TYR A 167 -12.88 -5.16 -12.73
CA TYR A 167 -11.92 -4.19 -12.20
C TYR A 167 -12.39 -2.76 -12.44
N GLN A 168 -12.12 -1.88 -11.50
CA GLN A 168 -12.34 -0.45 -11.69
C GLN A 168 -11.15 0.19 -12.43
N LYS A 169 -11.46 1.01 -13.45
CA LYS A 169 -10.46 1.75 -14.22
C LYS A 169 -9.58 2.64 -13.34
N ARG A 170 -10.16 3.27 -12.32
CA ARG A 170 -9.44 4.13 -11.37
C ARG A 170 -8.32 3.37 -10.66
N GLU A 171 -8.62 2.17 -10.18
CA GLU A 171 -7.69 1.33 -9.44
C GLU A 171 -6.54 0.82 -10.33
N LEU A 172 -6.84 0.43 -11.57
CA LEU A 172 -5.81 -0.03 -12.51
C LEU A 172 -4.90 1.09 -13.00
N LYS A 173 -5.34 2.34 -12.91
CA LYS A 173 -4.59 3.52 -13.38
C LYS A 173 -3.20 3.59 -12.73
N VAL A 174 -3.10 3.40 -11.41
CA VAL A 174 -1.79 3.48 -10.72
C VAL A 174 -0.82 2.41 -11.20
N VAL A 175 -1.29 1.18 -11.43
CA VAL A 175 -0.46 0.08 -11.94
C VAL A 175 -0.01 0.39 -13.37
N GLY A 176 -0.92 0.86 -14.21
CA GLY A 176 -0.62 1.20 -15.60
C GLY A 176 0.37 2.36 -15.72
N GLU A 177 0.27 3.37 -14.87
CA GLU A 177 1.22 4.48 -14.82
C GLU A 177 2.62 4.03 -14.39
N ILE A 178 2.72 3.28 -13.28
CA ILE A 178 4.01 2.71 -12.83
C ILE A 178 4.61 1.85 -13.94
N ALA A 179 3.83 0.93 -14.54
CA ALA A 179 4.33 0.05 -15.57
C ALA A 179 4.81 0.81 -16.81
N ARG A 180 4.14 1.90 -17.20
CA ARG A 180 4.52 2.70 -18.36
C ARG A 180 5.77 3.53 -18.09
N ASP A 181 5.84 4.17 -16.93
CA ASP A 181 6.95 5.06 -16.57
C ASP A 181 8.28 4.29 -16.46
N PHE A 182 8.22 3.04 -15.99
CA PHE A 182 9.40 2.19 -15.85
C PHE A 182 9.60 1.19 -16.99
N LYS A 183 8.72 1.21 -18.02
CA LYS A 183 8.67 0.24 -19.14
C LYS A 183 8.66 -1.21 -18.65
N SER A 184 7.85 -1.45 -17.64
CA SER A 184 7.74 -2.72 -16.94
C SER A 184 7.00 -3.77 -17.76
N VAL A 185 7.24 -5.02 -17.39
CA VAL A 185 6.44 -6.17 -17.82
C VAL A 185 5.46 -6.52 -16.71
N ILE A 186 4.17 -6.63 -17.05
CA ILE A 186 3.17 -7.14 -16.12
C ILE A 186 2.97 -8.62 -16.39
N HIS A 187 3.28 -9.44 -15.39
CA HIS A 187 3.10 -10.88 -15.37
C HIS A 187 1.76 -11.20 -14.71
N PHE A 188 0.76 -11.59 -15.50
CA PHE A 188 -0.47 -12.16 -14.95
C PHE A 188 -0.25 -13.61 -14.56
N LEU A 189 -0.44 -13.92 -13.28
CA LEU A 189 -0.33 -15.29 -12.76
C LEU A 189 -1.73 -15.84 -12.44
N TYR A 190 -2.18 -16.80 -13.24
CA TYR A 190 -3.42 -17.52 -13.01
C TYR A 190 -3.15 -18.84 -12.28
N LEU A 191 -3.73 -18.99 -11.09
CA LEU A 191 -3.60 -20.21 -10.29
C LEU A 191 -4.84 -21.08 -10.53
N SER A 192 -4.68 -22.11 -11.35
CA SER A 192 -5.77 -23.03 -11.72
C SER A 192 -5.24 -24.31 -12.34
N LYS A 193 -5.87 -25.44 -11.97
CA LYS A 193 -5.68 -26.72 -12.65
C LYS A 193 -6.43 -26.82 -13.99
N HIS A 194 -7.40 -25.95 -14.23
CA HIS A 194 -8.22 -25.97 -15.42
C HIS A 194 -7.69 -24.98 -16.46
N LYS A 195 -7.50 -25.44 -17.70
CA LYS A 195 -7.02 -24.61 -18.82
C LYS A 195 -8.12 -23.77 -19.48
N ALA A 196 -9.39 -24.16 -19.32
CA ALA A 196 -10.51 -23.44 -19.92
C ALA A 196 -10.84 -22.18 -19.10
N THR A 197 -10.86 -21.02 -19.78
CA THR A 197 -11.35 -19.76 -19.23
C THR A 197 -12.83 -19.59 -19.54
N SER A 198 -13.61 -19.28 -18.51
CA SER A 198 -15.03 -18.90 -18.66
C SER A 198 -15.19 -17.61 -19.47
N ALA A 199 -16.38 -17.37 -20.03
CA ALA A 199 -16.68 -16.13 -20.76
C ALA A 199 -16.38 -14.89 -19.90
N ARG A 200 -16.83 -14.89 -18.63
CA ARG A 200 -16.55 -13.83 -17.66
C ARG A 200 -15.06 -13.54 -17.47
N GLN A 201 -14.22 -14.58 -17.44
CA GLN A 201 -12.77 -14.38 -17.32
C GLN A 201 -12.15 -13.79 -18.58
N LYS A 202 -12.69 -14.12 -19.76
CA LYS A 202 -12.25 -13.53 -21.03
C LYS A 202 -12.59 -12.05 -21.08
N ASP A 203 -13.83 -11.67 -20.71
CA ASP A 203 -14.27 -10.27 -20.69
C ASP A 203 -13.41 -9.43 -19.73
N ASN A 204 -13.16 -9.92 -18.52
CA ASN A 204 -12.30 -9.23 -17.56
C ASN A 204 -10.84 -9.15 -18.02
N LEU A 205 -10.34 -10.18 -18.71
CA LEU A 205 -9.01 -10.16 -19.27
C LEU A 205 -8.89 -9.14 -20.41
N GLU A 206 -9.88 -9.06 -21.29
CA GLU A 206 -9.96 -8.06 -22.36
C GLU A 206 -9.96 -6.64 -21.79
N PHE A 207 -10.78 -6.39 -20.75
CA PHE A 207 -10.77 -5.12 -20.03
C PHE A 207 -9.38 -4.75 -19.48
N LEU A 208 -8.64 -5.71 -18.93
CA LEU A 208 -7.26 -5.48 -18.46
C LEU A 208 -6.31 -5.13 -19.62
N HIS A 209 -6.44 -5.78 -20.79
CA HIS A 209 -5.65 -5.43 -21.98
C HIS A 209 -5.92 -4.00 -22.44
N GLU A 210 -7.18 -3.56 -22.40
CA GLU A 210 -7.55 -2.18 -22.75
C GLU A 210 -6.96 -1.16 -21.76
N GLN A 211 -7.03 -1.44 -20.45
CA GLN A 211 -6.50 -0.51 -19.45
C GLN A 211 -4.97 -0.46 -19.47
N PHE A 212 -4.31 -1.58 -19.77
CA PHE A 212 -2.85 -1.68 -19.86
C PHE A 212 -2.33 -1.56 -21.29
N TYR A 213 -2.94 -0.68 -22.09
CA TYR A 213 -2.45 -0.37 -23.43
C TYR A 213 -1.00 0.13 -23.40
N ASN A 214 -0.23 -0.27 -24.41
CA ASN A 214 1.21 0.04 -24.56
C ASN A 214 2.11 -0.45 -23.41
N ILE A 215 1.67 -1.48 -22.68
CA ILE A 215 2.48 -2.16 -21.66
C ILE A 215 2.68 -3.61 -22.10
N ARG A 216 3.86 -4.18 -21.84
CA ARG A 216 4.12 -5.59 -22.14
C ARG A 216 3.42 -6.46 -21.11
N LEU A 217 2.55 -7.35 -21.58
CA LEU A 217 1.76 -8.24 -20.74
C LEU A 217 2.15 -9.69 -21.02
N GLU A 218 2.49 -10.44 -19.97
CA GLU A 218 2.79 -11.87 -20.06
C GLU A 218 1.81 -12.67 -19.21
N LYS A 219 1.31 -13.77 -19.76
CA LYS A 219 0.34 -14.65 -19.09
C LYS A 219 1.03 -15.92 -18.64
N HIS A 220 0.84 -16.26 -17.38
CA HIS A 220 1.43 -17.41 -16.72
C HIS A 220 0.32 -18.21 -16.04
N GLN A 221 0.46 -19.54 -16.02
CA GLN A 221 -0.44 -20.43 -15.30
C GLN A 221 0.37 -21.32 -14.37
N SER A 222 -0.10 -21.50 -13.14
CA SER A 222 0.45 -22.46 -12.18
C SER A 222 -0.65 -23.40 -11.69
N GLU A 223 -0.29 -24.68 -11.55
CA GLU A 223 -1.16 -25.73 -11.01
C GLU A 223 -0.99 -25.91 -9.49
N GLU A 224 -0.07 -25.16 -8.86
CA GLU A 224 0.12 -25.16 -7.41
C GLU A 224 -1.15 -24.66 -6.71
N LEU A 225 -1.62 -25.45 -5.74
CA LEU A 225 -2.86 -25.21 -5.02
C LEU A 225 -2.67 -24.25 -3.85
N GLN A 226 -1.46 -24.20 -3.27
CA GLN A 226 -1.11 -23.24 -2.23
C GLN A 226 -0.77 -21.90 -2.87
N LYS A 227 -1.69 -20.95 -2.79
CA LYS A 227 -1.61 -19.68 -3.51
C LYS A 227 -0.40 -18.85 -3.09
N GLU A 228 -0.11 -18.84 -1.79
CA GLU A 228 0.99 -18.13 -1.17
C GLU A 228 2.32 -18.66 -1.74
N LYS A 229 2.49 -19.98 -1.68
CA LYS A 229 3.67 -20.66 -2.21
C LYS A 229 3.85 -20.42 -3.71
N ALA A 230 2.78 -20.51 -4.49
CA ALA A 230 2.83 -20.27 -5.93
C ALA A 230 3.30 -18.85 -6.26
N ILE A 231 2.81 -17.85 -5.51
CA ILE A 231 3.22 -16.44 -5.68
C ILE A 231 4.67 -16.25 -5.26
N GLU A 232 5.08 -16.78 -4.11
CA GLU A 232 6.46 -16.67 -3.61
C GLU A 232 7.49 -17.32 -4.53
N GLU A 233 7.21 -18.52 -5.03
CA GLU A 233 8.05 -19.21 -6.02
C GLU A 233 8.15 -18.41 -7.31
N PHE A 234 7.05 -17.81 -7.77
CA PHE A 234 7.06 -16.99 -8.97
C PHE A 234 7.87 -15.71 -8.78
N ILE A 235 7.77 -15.07 -7.62
CA ILE A 235 8.53 -13.87 -7.26
C ILE A 235 10.03 -14.14 -7.38
N VAL A 236 10.50 -15.23 -6.76
CA VAL A 236 11.92 -15.60 -6.77
C VAL A 236 12.37 -16.00 -8.17
N LYS A 237 11.61 -16.83 -8.87
CA LYS A 237 12.00 -17.38 -10.18
C LYS A 237 12.10 -16.30 -11.27
N ASN A 238 11.24 -15.30 -11.23
CA ASN A 238 11.14 -14.29 -12.29
C ASN A 238 11.71 -12.93 -11.89
N ASN A 239 12.36 -12.81 -10.72
CA ASN A 239 12.89 -11.56 -10.18
C ASN A 239 11.84 -10.45 -10.20
N ILE A 240 10.70 -10.72 -9.56
CA ILE A 240 9.61 -9.74 -9.44
C ILE A 240 10.04 -8.60 -8.52
N ASP A 241 9.76 -7.37 -8.94
CA ASP A 241 10.12 -6.15 -8.21
C ASP A 241 8.91 -5.54 -7.48
N LEU A 242 7.70 -5.83 -7.95
CA LEU A 242 6.44 -5.32 -7.38
C LEU A 242 5.36 -6.39 -7.49
N LEU A 243 4.71 -6.69 -6.37
CA LEU A 243 3.53 -7.54 -6.33
C LEU A 243 2.28 -6.66 -6.31
N VAL A 244 1.33 -6.91 -7.21
CA VAL A 244 0.04 -6.22 -7.29
C VAL A 244 -1.07 -7.21 -6.96
N MET A 245 -1.89 -6.88 -5.97
CA MET A 245 -3.05 -7.66 -5.57
C MET A 245 -4.29 -6.78 -5.48
N VAL A 246 -5.47 -7.38 -5.44
CA VAL A 246 -6.74 -6.66 -5.38
C VAL A 246 -7.50 -7.08 -4.14
N ASN A 247 -7.92 -6.12 -3.33
CA ASN A 247 -8.81 -6.33 -2.20
C ASN A 247 -10.26 -6.29 -2.70
N SER A 248 -10.88 -7.46 -2.77
CA SER A 248 -12.28 -7.66 -3.12
C SER A 248 -12.72 -9.06 -2.74
N ARG A 249 -14.02 -9.26 -2.61
CA ARG A 249 -14.58 -10.61 -2.52
C ARG A 249 -14.17 -11.46 -3.73
N HIS A 250 -13.91 -12.73 -3.48
CA HIS A 250 -13.46 -13.74 -4.43
C HIS A 250 -12.09 -13.46 -5.05
N THR A 251 -11.18 -12.81 -4.34
CA THR A 251 -9.79 -12.57 -4.79
C THR A 251 -8.78 -13.40 -4.00
N TYR A 252 -7.59 -13.62 -4.58
CA TYR A 252 -6.52 -14.32 -3.86
C TYR A 252 -6.07 -13.58 -2.59
N LEU A 253 -6.14 -12.24 -2.58
CA LEU A 253 -5.80 -11.45 -1.40
C LEU A 253 -6.80 -11.67 -0.26
N GLU A 254 -8.09 -11.76 -0.59
CA GLU A 254 -9.13 -12.05 0.40
C GLU A 254 -8.84 -13.37 1.12
N ASP A 255 -8.54 -14.43 0.37
CA ASP A 255 -8.22 -15.74 0.95
C ASP A 255 -7.00 -15.66 1.88
N MET A 256 -5.98 -14.88 1.50
CA MET A 256 -4.73 -14.69 2.25
C MET A 256 -4.88 -13.79 3.48
N LEU A 257 -5.81 -12.82 3.48
CA LEU A 257 -5.98 -11.82 4.54
C LEU A 257 -7.18 -12.07 5.46
N LEU A 258 -8.27 -12.69 4.98
CA LEU A 258 -9.50 -12.92 5.76
C LEU A 258 -9.50 -14.23 6.55
N THR A 259 -8.77 -15.25 6.13
CA THR A 259 -8.77 -16.56 6.80
C THR A 259 -7.82 -16.64 8.00
N SER A 260 -7.02 -15.59 8.21
CA SER A 260 -5.91 -15.59 9.17
C SER A 260 -6.07 -14.51 10.25
N THR A 261 -5.91 -14.92 11.52
CA THR A 261 -5.51 -14.02 12.62
C THR A 261 -4.25 -13.23 12.22
N ILE A 262 -3.93 -12.11 12.86
CA ILE A 262 -2.69 -11.32 12.62
C ILE A 262 -1.45 -12.25 12.57
N ASP A 263 -1.44 -13.30 13.40
CA ASP A 263 -0.37 -14.31 13.49
C ASP A 263 -0.32 -15.36 12.37
N LYS A 264 -1.33 -15.40 11.49
CA LYS A 264 -1.52 -16.45 10.47
C LYS A 264 -1.52 -15.92 9.05
N VAL A 265 -1.26 -14.62 8.82
CA VAL A 265 -1.24 -14.06 7.47
C VAL A 265 -0.07 -14.72 6.72
N GLY A 266 -0.40 -15.61 5.78
CA GLY A 266 0.58 -16.47 5.12
C GLY A 266 1.49 -15.76 4.12
N LEU A 267 1.24 -14.48 3.83
CA LEU A 267 2.02 -13.70 2.88
C LEU A 267 3.11 -12.90 3.60
N HIS A 268 4.37 -13.20 3.30
CA HIS A 268 5.54 -12.47 3.77
C HIS A 268 6.23 -11.79 2.58
N PRO A 269 5.67 -10.69 2.04
CA PRO A 269 6.18 -10.14 0.80
C PRO A 269 7.59 -9.59 1.02
N LYS A 270 8.55 -10.15 0.29
CA LYS A 270 9.95 -9.68 0.24
C LYS A 270 10.14 -8.52 -0.75
N VAL A 271 9.08 -8.21 -1.49
CA VAL A 271 9.00 -7.16 -2.50
C VAL A 271 7.85 -6.22 -2.14
N PRO A 272 7.86 -4.94 -2.56
CA PRO A 272 6.73 -4.04 -2.43
C PRO A 272 5.41 -4.68 -2.86
N LEU A 273 4.37 -4.50 -2.05
CA LEU A 273 3.03 -5.01 -2.30
C LEU A 273 2.07 -3.83 -2.53
N LEU A 274 1.56 -3.69 -3.75
CA LEU A 274 0.48 -2.76 -4.09
C LEU A 274 -0.86 -3.49 -4.01
N VAL A 275 -1.71 -3.09 -3.08
CA VAL A 275 -3.09 -3.58 -2.97
C VAL A 275 -4.04 -2.54 -3.55
N LEU A 276 -4.77 -2.92 -4.59
CA LEU A 276 -5.84 -2.13 -5.19
C LEU A 276 -7.14 -2.33 -4.41
N GLN A 277 -7.91 -1.27 -4.20
CA GLN A 277 -9.13 -1.29 -3.40
C GLN A 277 -10.33 -1.27 -4.33
N ASN A 278 -10.85 -2.45 -4.66
CA ASN A 278 -11.98 -2.57 -5.58
C ASN A 278 -13.33 -2.43 -4.84
N PHE A 279 -13.43 -1.40 -4.00
CA PHE A 279 -14.68 -0.98 -3.34
C PHE A 279 -15.34 0.13 -4.14
N ASN A 280 -16.67 0.22 -4.11
CA ASN A 280 -17.34 1.41 -4.63
C ASN A 280 -17.07 2.57 -3.66
N ARG A 281 -16.31 3.58 -4.09
CA ARG A 281 -16.28 4.86 -3.36
C ARG A 281 -17.59 5.58 -3.63
N GLU A 282 -18.34 5.91 -2.59
CA GLU A 282 -19.39 6.91 -2.69
C GLU A 282 -18.71 8.24 -3.05
N CYS A 283 -18.87 8.67 -4.30
CA CYS A 283 -18.46 10.01 -4.69
C CYS A 283 -19.47 10.97 -4.04
N ILE A 284 -19.01 11.75 -3.05
CA ILE A 284 -19.74 12.90 -2.53
C ILE A 284 -19.63 14.05 -3.54
#